data_AF-A0A842TTY1-F1
#
_entry.id   AF-A0A842TTY1-F1
#
_cell.length_a   1.000
_cell.length_b   1.000
_cell.length_c   1.000
_cell.angle_alpha   90.00
_cell.angle_beta   90.00
_cell.angle_gamma   90.00
#
_symmetry.space_group_name_H-M   'P 1'
#
loop_
_entity.id
_entity.type
_entity.pdbx_description
1 polymer ?
#
loop_
_entity_poly.entity_id
_entity_poly.type
_entity_poly.pdbx_seq_one_letter_code
_entity_poly.pdbx_strand_id
1 'polypeptide(L)'
;MKNNKKSNKWDITKEFLIEEYVRKKRSLPIIAKELGMPYETLFWYQKKFGIKSHPVNSWNKGKRNSLTTEFKKGAIPWNKGKKGLVTAWNKGTKLSEAQKKNVSIATKKAMQNPEIRKKIKLTQFQKGIIPWNKGKTGVYSQETVQKIKKARLKQKLPKKFTKIEVILFSILEELNINHKKHKAILNICQADAFIEPNTVLFADGDYWHCNPSIYKKPRTEAQIKNLKRDKLSNRKLIKEGYSILRFWESDLIKRREGCKEFIKQLIR
;
A
#
# COMPACT_ATOMS: atom_id res chain seq x y z
N MET A 1 -44.13 45.67 -31.52
CA MET A 1 -43.40 46.74 -32.23
C MET A 1 -42.17 47.14 -31.42
N LYS A 2 -40.98 47.03 -32.03
CA LYS A 2 -39.69 47.73 -31.80
C LYS A 2 -38.53 46.80 -32.20
N ASN A 3 -38.49 46.40 -33.48
CA ASN A 3 -37.26 45.94 -34.10
C ASN A 3 -36.41 47.19 -34.37
N ASN A 4 -35.70 47.63 -33.34
CA ASN A 4 -34.71 48.67 -33.44
C ASN A 4 -33.52 48.08 -34.22
N LYS A 5 -33.50 48.25 -35.54
CA LYS A 5 -32.30 48.04 -36.36
C LYS A 5 -31.26 49.05 -35.87
N LYS A 6 -30.47 48.66 -34.85
CA LYS A 6 -29.26 49.39 -34.46
C LYS A 6 -28.37 49.42 -35.70
N SER A 7 -28.17 50.60 -36.28
CA SER A 7 -27.10 50.85 -37.24
C SER A 7 -25.80 50.38 -36.60
N ASN A 8 -25.11 49.42 -37.22
CA ASN A 8 -23.84 48.92 -36.69
C ASN A 8 -22.84 50.08 -36.64
N LYS A 9 -22.49 50.52 -35.43
CA LYS A 9 -21.48 51.55 -35.15
C LYS A 9 -20.08 51.19 -35.69
N TRP A 10 -19.88 49.93 -36.08
CA TRP A 10 -18.61 49.36 -36.47
C TRP A 10 -18.78 48.62 -37.79
N ASP A 11 -18.14 49.11 -38.86
CA ASP A 11 -18.12 48.45 -40.16
C ASP A 11 -16.74 47.81 -40.36
N ILE A 12 -16.68 46.49 -40.23
CA ILE A 12 -15.44 45.71 -40.31
C ILE A 12 -15.48 44.88 -41.57
N THR A 13 -14.48 45.04 -42.42
CA THR A 13 -14.34 44.25 -43.64
C THR A 13 -13.79 42.86 -43.34
N LYS A 14 -14.14 41.89 -44.18
CA LYS A 14 -13.67 40.51 -44.05
C LYS A 14 -12.16 40.43 -44.22
N GLU A 15 -11.62 41.24 -45.11
CA GLU A 15 -10.21 41.33 -45.47
C GLU A 15 -9.36 41.77 -44.28
N PHE A 16 -9.81 42.81 -43.56
CA PHE A 16 -9.13 43.32 -42.36
C PHE A 16 -9.05 42.24 -41.28
N LEU A 17 -10.15 41.54 -41.02
CA LEU A 17 -10.17 40.51 -39.98
C LEU A 17 -9.30 39.31 -40.37
N ILE A 18 -9.25 38.93 -41.65
CA ILE A 18 -8.34 37.88 -42.14
C ILE A 18 -6.87 38.32 -41.98
N GLU A 19 -6.54 39.57 -42.31
CA GLU A 19 -5.17 40.07 -42.20
C GLU A 19 -4.69 40.11 -40.74
N GLU A 20 -5.45 40.72 -39.84
CA GLU A 20 -5.06 40.85 -38.43
C GLU A 20 -5.12 39.52 -37.67
N TYR A 21 -6.21 38.75 -37.84
CA TYR A 21 -6.44 37.53 -37.08
C TYR A 21 -5.70 36.31 -37.66
N VAL A 22 -5.69 36.15 -38.99
CA VAL A 22 -5.13 34.96 -39.65
C VAL A 22 -3.67 35.17 -40.06
N ARG A 23 -3.36 36.27 -40.77
CA ARG A 23 -1.96 36.53 -41.22
C ARG A 23 -1.08 36.98 -40.07
N LYS A 24 -1.48 38.01 -39.31
CA LYS A 24 -0.69 38.57 -38.18
C LYS A 24 -0.83 37.75 -36.89
N LYS A 25 -1.72 36.75 -36.85
CA LYS A 25 -1.95 35.82 -35.71
C LYS A 25 -2.28 36.53 -34.39
N ARG A 26 -2.91 37.70 -34.44
CA ARG A 26 -3.29 38.45 -33.25
C ARG A 26 -4.55 37.83 -32.64
N SER A 27 -4.74 37.96 -31.32
CA SER A 27 -5.94 37.44 -30.67
C SER A 27 -7.11 38.43 -30.85
N LEU A 28 -8.33 37.92 -31.01
CA LEU A 28 -9.54 38.74 -31.12
C LEU A 28 -9.72 39.72 -29.95
N PRO A 29 -9.42 39.35 -28.68
CA PRO A 29 -9.53 40.31 -27.57
C PRO A 29 -8.59 41.52 -27.73
N ILE A 30 -7.38 41.33 -28.28
CA ILE A 30 -6.44 42.43 -28.51
C ILE A 30 -6.97 43.34 -29.61
N ILE A 31 -7.41 42.76 -30.73
CA ILE A 31 -7.98 43.51 -31.87
C ILE A 31 -9.23 44.30 -31.41
N ALA A 32 -10.10 43.68 -30.60
CA ALA A 32 -11.30 44.33 -30.07
C ALA A 32 -10.95 45.52 -29.16
N LYS A 33 -9.93 45.36 -28.30
CA LYS A 33 -9.46 46.42 -27.41
C LYS A 33 -8.88 47.62 -28.17
N GLU A 34 -8.11 47.37 -29.23
CA GLU A 34 -7.53 48.43 -30.08
C GLU A 34 -8.58 49.21 -30.87
N LEU A 35 -9.61 48.51 -31.37
CA LEU A 35 -10.73 49.13 -32.07
C LEU A 35 -11.75 49.80 -31.12
N GLY A 36 -11.55 49.68 -29.80
CA GLY A 36 -12.49 50.22 -28.81
C GLY A 36 -13.87 49.56 -28.87
N MET A 37 -13.94 48.31 -29.32
CA MET A 37 -15.19 47.57 -29.50
C MET A 37 -15.32 46.40 -28.51
N PRO A 38 -16.55 46.00 -28.15
CA PRO A 38 -16.77 44.80 -27.35
C PRO A 38 -16.28 43.54 -28.07
N TYR A 39 -15.65 42.64 -27.33
CA TYR A 39 -15.12 41.36 -27.86
C TYR A 39 -16.21 40.55 -28.57
N GLU A 40 -17.42 40.55 -28.03
CA GLU A 40 -18.58 39.82 -28.53
C GLU A 40 -18.97 40.29 -29.93
N THR A 41 -18.77 41.59 -30.21
CA THR A 41 -19.07 42.19 -31.52
C THR A 41 -18.07 41.70 -32.55
N LEU A 42 -16.78 41.68 -32.21
CA LEU A 42 -15.74 41.17 -33.11
C LEU A 42 -15.87 39.65 -33.33
N PHE A 43 -16.24 38.90 -32.29
CA PHE A 43 -16.51 37.48 -32.37
C PHE A 43 -17.73 37.17 -33.26
N TRP A 44 -18.76 38.02 -33.23
CA TRP A 44 -19.89 37.92 -34.16
C TRP A 44 -19.45 38.13 -35.61
N TYR A 45 -18.61 39.13 -35.88
CA TYR A 45 -18.05 39.36 -37.22
C TYR A 45 -17.19 38.18 -37.71
N GLN A 46 -16.37 37.58 -36.83
CA GLN A 46 -15.61 36.38 -37.14
C GLN A 46 -16.52 35.23 -37.61
N LYS A 47 -17.62 34.98 -36.88
CA LYS A 47 -18.60 33.96 -37.25
C LYS A 47 -19.35 34.31 -38.53
N LYS A 48 -19.77 35.57 -38.69
CA LYS A 48 -20.45 36.08 -39.88
C LYS A 48 -19.62 35.86 -41.15
N PHE A 49 -18.32 36.10 -41.07
CA PHE A 49 -17.40 35.91 -42.19
C PHE A 49 -16.90 34.46 -42.37
N GLY A 50 -17.33 33.53 -41.51
CA GLY A 50 -16.97 32.12 -41.59
C GLY A 50 -15.49 31.84 -41.31
N ILE A 51 -14.81 32.71 -40.56
CA ILE A 51 -13.39 32.54 -40.24
C ILE A 51 -13.27 31.49 -39.12
N LYS A 52 -12.61 30.36 -39.40
CA LYS A 52 -12.43 29.27 -38.43
C LYS A 52 -11.75 29.80 -37.15
N SER A 53 -12.29 29.40 -35.99
CA SER A 53 -11.70 29.77 -34.70
C SER A 53 -10.38 29.04 -34.52
N HIS A 54 -9.32 29.82 -34.30
CA HIS A 54 -7.92 29.44 -34.16
C HIS A 54 -7.20 29.08 -35.49
N PRO A 55 -6.03 29.69 -35.78
CA PRO A 55 -5.05 29.02 -36.63
C PRO A 55 -4.65 27.69 -35.97
N VAL A 56 -4.34 26.68 -36.78
CA VAL A 56 -3.85 25.37 -36.30
C VAL A 56 -2.82 25.62 -35.20
N ASN A 57 -3.09 25.09 -34.00
CA ASN A 57 -2.12 25.10 -32.93
C ASN A 57 -0.88 24.37 -33.47
N SER A 58 0.12 25.11 -33.92
CA SER A 58 1.44 24.57 -34.16
C SER A 58 2.00 24.30 -32.77
N TRP A 59 1.59 23.17 -32.17
CA TRP A 59 2.26 22.68 -31.00
C TRP A 59 3.70 22.41 -31.41
N ASN A 60 4.56 23.39 -31.14
CA ASN A 60 5.97 23.33 -31.47
C ASN A 60 6.62 22.38 -30.48
N LYS A 61 6.44 21.07 -30.71
CA LYS A 61 7.10 20.03 -29.94
C LYS A 61 8.60 20.34 -29.90
N GLY A 62 9.08 20.75 -28.73
CA GLY A 62 10.51 21.06 -28.52
C GLY A 62 10.91 22.54 -28.60
N LYS A 63 10.01 23.52 -28.83
CA LYS A 63 10.37 24.94 -28.65
C LYS A 63 10.17 25.41 -27.20
N ARG A 64 11.12 26.22 -26.75
CA ARG A 64 11.26 26.74 -25.37
C ARG A 64 10.12 27.71 -25.06
N ASN A 65 9.17 27.32 -24.21
CA ASN A 65 7.94 28.11 -23.98
C ASN A 65 8.02 29.14 -22.84
N SER A 66 8.97 29.06 -21.91
CA SER A 66 9.28 30.16 -20.99
C SER A 66 10.61 29.94 -20.27
N LEU A 67 11.33 31.03 -19.94
CA LEU A 67 12.54 31.01 -19.11
C LEU A 67 12.24 30.77 -17.62
N THR A 68 11.02 31.10 -17.17
CA THR A 68 10.61 31.01 -15.76
C THR A 68 10.18 29.60 -15.34
N THR A 69 9.65 28.80 -16.28
CA THR A 69 9.18 27.43 -16.05
C THR A 69 10.15 26.39 -16.61
N GLU A 70 11.44 26.68 -16.62
CA GLU A 70 12.44 25.70 -17.01
C GLU A 70 12.50 24.57 -15.99
N PHE A 71 12.42 23.32 -16.47
CA PHE A 71 12.93 22.18 -15.72
C PHE A 71 14.44 22.39 -15.54
N LYS A 72 14.84 22.96 -14.40
CA LYS A 72 16.26 23.10 -14.05
C LYS A 72 16.80 21.70 -13.82
N LYS A 73 17.71 21.22 -14.68
CA LYS A 73 18.38 19.93 -14.52
C LYS A 73 19.13 19.94 -13.18
N GLY A 74 18.60 19.22 -12.18
CA GLY A 74 19.07 19.26 -10.79
C GLY A 74 18.07 19.82 -9.77
N ALA A 75 16.98 20.45 -10.19
CA ALA A 75 15.89 20.83 -9.30
C ALA A 75 15.29 19.58 -8.67
N ILE A 76 15.37 19.53 -7.34
CA ILE A 76 14.77 18.48 -6.54
C ILE A 76 13.27 18.76 -6.48
N PRO A 77 12.41 17.88 -7.05
CA PRO A 77 10.98 18.02 -6.90
C PRO A 77 10.61 18.08 -5.41
N TRP A 78 9.67 18.93 -5.02
CA TRP A 78 9.26 19.13 -3.62
C TRP A 78 8.83 17.85 -2.88
N ASN A 79 8.52 16.79 -3.63
CA ASN A 79 8.10 15.47 -3.16
C ASN A 79 9.23 14.42 -3.14
N LYS A 80 10.43 14.73 -3.62
CA LYS A 80 11.59 13.82 -3.57
C LYS A 80 11.99 13.60 -2.11
N GLY A 81 12.14 12.34 -1.70
CA GLY A 81 12.46 11.96 -0.31
C GLY A 81 11.27 11.91 0.65
N LYS A 82 10.09 12.40 0.28
CA LYS A 82 8.87 12.38 1.12
C LYS A 82 8.02 11.11 0.95
N LYS A 83 8.53 10.09 0.24
CA LYS A 83 7.83 8.82 -0.01
C LYS A 83 7.60 8.07 1.30
N GLY A 84 6.36 8.11 1.80
CA GLY A 84 5.97 7.49 3.07
C GLY A 84 5.86 8.47 4.26
N LEU A 85 6.39 9.69 4.13
CA LEU A 85 6.27 10.77 5.12
C LEU A 85 5.00 11.60 4.92
N VAL A 86 4.61 11.82 3.66
CA VAL A 86 3.40 12.57 3.32
C VAL A 86 2.31 11.60 2.87
N THR A 87 1.21 11.55 3.62
CA THR A 87 -0.02 10.90 3.20
C THR A 87 -0.75 11.79 2.22
N ALA A 88 -1.08 11.27 1.03
CA ALA A 88 -1.93 11.99 0.10
C ALA A 88 -3.30 12.23 0.74
N TRP A 89 -3.88 13.42 0.55
CA TRP A 89 -5.13 13.85 1.18
C TRP A 89 -6.33 12.91 0.90
N ASN A 90 -6.26 12.19 -0.20
CA ASN A 90 -7.23 11.23 -0.70
C ASN A 90 -6.92 9.77 -0.31
N LYS A 91 -5.82 9.51 0.39
CA LYS A 91 -5.40 8.15 0.79
C LYS A 91 -6.34 7.60 1.85
N GLY A 92 -7.13 6.57 1.49
CA GLY A 92 -8.08 5.90 2.39
C GLY A 92 -9.52 6.42 2.26
N THR A 93 -9.76 7.48 1.48
CA THR A 93 -11.12 7.92 1.15
C THR A 93 -11.82 6.87 0.29
N LYS A 94 -13.06 6.53 0.64
CA LYS A 94 -13.88 5.57 -0.12
C LYS A 94 -14.52 6.30 -1.30
N LEU A 95 -14.43 5.71 -2.48
CA LEU A 95 -15.15 6.19 -3.66
C LEU A 95 -16.67 6.08 -3.45
N SER A 96 -17.43 7.07 -3.94
CA SER A 96 -18.88 6.99 -4.02
C SER A 96 -19.33 5.91 -5.00
N GLU A 97 -20.59 5.47 -4.91
CA GLU A 97 -21.13 4.44 -5.81
C GLU A 97 -21.09 4.87 -7.28
N ALA A 98 -21.41 6.13 -7.56
CA ALA A 98 -21.31 6.70 -8.90
C ALA A 98 -19.87 6.69 -9.42
N GLN A 99 -18.89 7.04 -8.58
CA GLN A 99 -17.48 6.99 -8.96
C GLN A 99 -17.01 5.55 -9.23
N LYS A 100 -17.42 4.57 -8.40
CA LYS A 100 -17.13 3.15 -8.64
C LYS A 100 -17.71 2.68 -9.98
N LYS A 101 -18.95 3.07 -10.29
CA LYS A 101 -19.61 2.75 -11.56
C LYS A 101 -18.86 3.33 -12.75
N ASN A 102 -18.42 4.59 -12.67
CA ASN A 102 -17.64 5.23 -13.73
C ASN A 102 -16.28 4.56 -13.95
N VAL A 103 -15.57 4.22 -12.87
CA VAL A 103 -14.31 3.46 -12.95
C VAL A 103 -14.53 2.10 -13.62
N SER A 104 -15.61 1.39 -13.27
CA SER A 104 -15.97 0.11 -13.88
C SER A 104 -16.22 0.23 -15.39
N ILE A 105 -17.02 1.22 -15.81
CA ILE A 105 -17.33 1.48 -17.22
C ILE A 105 -16.04 1.82 -18.00
N ALA A 106 -15.21 2.71 -17.46
CA ALA A 106 -13.93 3.08 -18.07
C ALA A 106 -12.98 1.88 -18.21
N THR A 107 -12.89 1.04 -17.19
CA THR A 107 -12.07 -0.19 -17.21
C THR A 107 -12.57 -1.16 -18.28
N LYS A 108 -13.90 -1.36 -18.38
CA LYS A 108 -14.51 -2.22 -19.40
C LYS A 108 -14.20 -1.73 -20.81
N LYS A 109 -14.29 -0.41 -21.04
CA LYS A 109 -13.95 0.23 -22.32
C LYS A 109 -12.46 0.07 -22.66
N ALA A 110 -11.56 0.24 -21.69
CA ALA A 110 -10.12 0.06 -21.91
C ALA A 110 -9.76 -1.41 -22.24
N MET A 111 -10.45 -2.38 -21.62
CA MET A 111 -10.22 -3.81 -21.86
C MET A 111 -10.71 -4.31 -23.22
N GLN A 112 -11.55 -3.54 -23.93
CA GLN A 112 -11.96 -3.86 -25.30
C GLN A 112 -10.80 -3.73 -26.30
N ASN A 113 -9.79 -2.91 -25.99
CA ASN A 113 -8.61 -2.78 -26.84
C ASN A 113 -7.65 -3.99 -26.63
N PRO A 114 -7.36 -4.78 -27.67
CA PRO A 114 -6.53 -5.98 -27.56
C PRO A 114 -5.08 -5.68 -27.16
N GLU A 115 -4.52 -4.53 -27.54
CA GLU A 115 -3.15 -4.15 -27.13
C GLU A 115 -3.06 -3.85 -25.64
N ILE A 116 -4.04 -3.12 -25.09
CA ILE A 116 -4.13 -2.82 -23.67
C ILE A 116 -4.28 -4.13 -22.88
N ARG A 117 -5.16 -5.02 -23.35
CA ARG A 117 -5.36 -6.34 -22.76
C ARG A 117 -4.06 -7.17 -22.76
N LYS A 118 -3.28 -7.14 -23.84
CA LYS A 118 -1.98 -7.84 -23.95
C LYS A 118 -0.94 -7.26 -22.97
N LYS A 119 -0.82 -5.93 -22.88
CA LYS A 119 0.09 -5.26 -21.92
C LYS A 119 -0.27 -5.57 -20.47
N ILE A 120 -1.56 -5.58 -20.14
CA ILE A 120 -2.03 -5.97 -18.80
C ILE A 120 -1.70 -7.44 -18.54
N LYS A 121 -1.94 -8.35 -19.48
CA LYS A 121 -1.62 -9.79 -19.33
C LYS A 121 -0.12 -10.05 -19.08
N LEU A 122 0.76 -9.27 -19.69
CA LEU A 122 2.21 -9.36 -19.49
C LEU A 122 2.68 -8.86 -18.11
N THR A 123 1.97 -7.90 -17.54
CA THR A 123 2.33 -7.26 -16.25
C THR A 123 1.56 -7.84 -15.07
N GLN A 124 0.44 -8.51 -15.31
CA GLN A 124 -0.29 -9.24 -14.28
C GLN A 124 0.60 -10.33 -13.70
N PHE A 125 0.53 -10.46 -12.37
CA PHE A 125 1.13 -11.58 -11.65
C PHE A 125 0.58 -12.89 -12.23
N GLN A 126 1.38 -13.55 -13.08
CA GLN A 126 1.03 -14.85 -13.60
C GLN A 126 1.15 -15.82 -12.43
N LYS A 127 0.02 -16.39 -11.98
CA LYS A 127 0.01 -17.47 -10.99
C LYS A 127 0.97 -18.55 -11.48
N GLY A 128 2.12 -18.71 -10.81
CA GLY A 128 3.16 -19.66 -11.21
C GLY A 128 4.56 -19.07 -11.41
N ILE A 129 4.76 -17.74 -11.39
CA ILE A 129 6.13 -17.18 -11.38
C ILE A 129 6.81 -17.57 -10.07
N ILE A 130 7.70 -18.55 -10.17
CA ILE A 130 8.57 -18.95 -9.08
C ILE A 130 9.58 -17.81 -8.87
N PRO A 131 9.66 -17.22 -7.66
CA PRO A 131 10.71 -16.26 -7.35
C PRO A 131 12.07 -16.84 -7.69
N TRP A 132 12.95 -16.06 -8.33
CA TRP A 132 14.28 -16.50 -8.79
C TRP A 132 15.18 -17.08 -7.69
N ASN A 133 14.85 -16.79 -6.43
CA ASN A 133 15.54 -17.22 -5.21
C ASN A 133 14.85 -18.40 -4.51
N LYS A 134 13.73 -18.94 -5.01
CA LYS A 134 13.05 -20.09 -4.41
C LYS A 134 13.94 -21.32 -4.50
N GLY A 135 14.22 -21.94 -3.35
CA GLY A 135 15.04 -23.15 -3.25
C GLY A 135 16.57 -22.93 -3.29
N LYS A 136 17.03 -21.71 -3.56
CA LYS A 136 18.47 -21.38 -3.52
C LYS A 136 18.89 -21.06 -2.08
N THR A 137 19.92 -21.75 -1.59
CA THR A 137 20.59 -21.45 -0.32
C THR A 137 21.79 -20.51 -0.55
N GLY A 138 22.06 -19.59 0.39
CA GLY A 138 23.23 -18.69 0.30
C GLY A 138 23.03 -17.41 -0.52
N VAL A 139 21.82 -17.09 -0.98
CA VAL A 139 21.52 -15.89 -1.79
C VAL A 139 21.80 -14.57 -1.06
N TYR A 140 21.70 -14.57 0.26
CA TYR A 140 21.85 -13.38 1.10
C TYR A 140 23.06 -13.51 2.01
N SER A 141 23.76 -12.39 2.24
CA SER A 141 24.83 -12.31 3.24
C SER A 141 24.30 -12.61 4.65
N GLN A 142 25.17 -13.10 5.54
CA GLN A 142 24.79 -13.43 6.91
C GLN A 142 24.20 -12.23 7.65
N GLU A 143 24.75 -11.03 7.46
CA GLU A 143 24.22 -9.79 8.00
C GLU A 143 22.79 -9.50 7.52
N THR A 144 22.54 -9.69 6.23
CA THR A 144 21.21 -9.49 5.64
C THR A 144 20.21 -10.48 6.22
N VAL A 145 20.61 -11.75 6.38
CA VAL A 145 19.79 -12.78 7.03
C VAL A 145 19.47 -12.40 8.48
N GLN A 146 20.44 -11.87 9.23
CA GLN A 146 20.21 -11.40 10.59
C GLN A 146 19.25 -10.21 10.65
N LYS A 147 19.39 -9.23 9.73
CA LYS A 147 18.46 -8.10 9.60
C LYS A 147 17.04 -8.58 9.30
N ILE A 148 16.89 -9.54 8.39
CA ILE A 148 15.60 -10.17 8.06
C ILE A 148 15.01 -10.89 9.29
N LYS A 149 15.81 -11.67 10.02
CA LYS A 149 15.37 -12.35 11.26
C LYS A 149 14.91 -11.35 12.32
N LYS A 150 15.67 -10.27 12.56
CA LYS A 150 15.34 -9.22 13.51
C LYS A 150 14.06 -8.47 13.12
N ALA A 151 13.89 -8.17 11.83
CA ALA A 151 12.66 -7.57 11.31
C ALA A 151 11.46 -8.51 11.47
N ARG A 152 11.64 -9.81 11.21
CA ARG A 152 10.60 -10.83 11.35
C ARG A 152 10.09 -10.95 12.79
N LEU A 153 10.97 -10.90 13.78
CA LEU A 153 10.61 -10.96 15.20
C LEU A 153 9.77 -9.76 15.67
N LYS A 154 9.90 -8.60 15.01
CA LYS A 154 9.09 -7.42 15.31
C LYS A 154 7.68 -7.48 14.71
N GLN A 155 7.44 -8.37 13.75
CA GLN A 155 6.14 -8.49 13.09
C GLN A 155 5.18 -9.28 13.98
N LYS A 156 4.04 -8.68 14.33
CA LYS A 156 2.95 -9.38 15.01
C LYS A 156 2.16 -10.22 14.01
N LEU A 157 2.42 -11.52 14.00
CA LEU A 157 1.72 -12.52 13.22
C LEU A 157 1.38 -13.68 14.15
N PRO A 158 0.21 -14.34 14.05
CA PRO A 158 -0.97 -14.08 13.21
C PRO A 158 -1.79 -12.84 13.65
N LYS A 159 -2.66 -12.32 12.76
CA LYS A 159 -3.48 -11.11 13.03
C LYS A 159 -4.62 -11.37 14.03
N LYS A 160 -4.95 -12.65 14.25
CA LYS A 160 -5.91 -13.14 15.23
C LYS A 160 -5.19 -14.12 16.14
N PHE A 161 -5.49 -14.09 17.44
CA PHE A 161 -5.01 -15.08 18.37
C PHE A 161 -5.51 -16.47 18.00
N THR A 162 -4.68 -17.48 18.24
CA THR A 162 -5.09 -18.87 18.11
C THR A 162 -6.05 -19.25 19.25
N LYS A 163 -6.86 -20.31 19.07
CA LYS A 163 -7.79 -20.76 20.12
C LYS A 163 -7.07 -21.11 21.42
N ILE A 164 -5.88 -21.68 21.31
CA ILE A 164 -5.07 -22.13 22.44
C ILE A 164 -4.50 -20.94 23.22
N GLU A 165 -4.00 -19.91 22.52
CA GLU A 165 -3.55 -18.66 23.15
C GLU A 165 -4.69 -17.99 23.94
N VAL A 166 -5.90 -17.98 23.40
CA VAL A 166 -7.08 -17.42 24.10
C VAL A 166 -7.35 -18.18 25.40
N ILE A 167 -7.28 -19.52 25.38
CA ILE A 167 -7.45 -20.34 26.58
C ILE A 167 -6.34 -20.05 27.60
N LEU A 168 -5.09 -19.96 27.15
CA LEU A 168 -3.95 -19.64 28.02
C LEU A 168 -4.12 -18.26 28.67
N PHE A 169 -4.50 -17.23 27.91
CA PHE A 169 -4.72 -15.90 28.47
C PHE A 169 -5.91 -15.86 29.42
N SER A 170 -6.99 -16.59 29.14
CA SER A 170 -8.14 -16.72 30.06
C SER A 170 -7.72 -17.34 31.40
N ILE A 171 -6.84 -18.35 31.39
CA ILE A 171 -6.29 -18.93 32.62
C ILE A 171 -5.45 -17.91 33.40
N LEU A 172 -4.60 -17.15 32.72
CA LEU A 172 -3.75 -16.14 33.36
C LEU A 172 -4.57 -14.97 33.94
N GLU A 173 -5.65 -14.58 33.26
CA GLU A 173 -6.59 -13.55 33.71
C GLU A 173 -7.38 -14.03 34.94
N GLU A 174 -7.84 -15.29 34.97
CA GLU A 174 -8.49 -15.89 36.16
C GLU A 174 -7.56 -15.94 37.38
N LEU A 175 -6.27 -16.18 37.17
CA LEU A 175 -5.26 -16.18 38.22
C LEU A 175 -4.79 -14.77 38.62
N ASN A 176 -5.28 -13.73 37.95
CA ASN A 176 -4.90 -12.33 38.14
C ASN A 176 -3.38 -12.08 37.99
N ILE A 177 -2.74 -12.75 37.03
CA ILE A 177 -1.29 -12.67 36.81
C ILE A 177 -0.97 -11.69 35.68
N ASN A 178 -0.17 -10.68 36.02
CA ASN A 178 0.33 -9.70 35.05
C ASN A 178 1.28 -10.36 34.05
N HIS A 179 0.90 -10.32 32.76
CA HIS A 179 1.66 -10.92 31.68
C HIS A 179 1.76 -10.02 30.45
N LYS A 180 2.90 -10.08 29.75
CA LYS A 180 3.13 -9.39 28.47
C LYS A 180 2.93 -10.39 27.33
N LYS A 181 1.92 -10.15 26.49
CA LYS A 181 1.61 -10.99 25.32
C LYS A 181 2.65 -10.78 24.21
N HIS A 182 3.10 -11.86 23.56
CA HIS A 182 3.94 -11.81 22.36
C HIS A 182 5.26 -11.01 22.50
N LYS A 183 5.91 -11.09 23.67
CA LYS A 183 7.20 -10.42 23.89
C LYS A 183 8.31 -11.17 23.16
N ALA A 184 9.11 -10.45 22.38
CA ALA A 184 10.33 -10.99 21.79
C ALA A 184 11.40 -11.10 22.87
N ILE A 185 11.81 -12.33 23.21
CA ILE A 185 12.82 -12.59 24.25
C ILE A 185 14.18 -12.70 23.57
N LEU A 186 15.09 -11.77 23.89
CA LEU A 186 16.51 -11.75 23.51
C LEU A 186 16.79 -12.01 22.01
N ASN A 187 15.84 -11.71 21.13
CA ASN A 187 15.85 -12.09 19.71
C ASN A 187 15.98 -13.60 19.43
N ILE A 188 15.71 -14.45 20.43
CA ILE A 188 15.74 -15.91 20.32
C ILE A 188 14.39 -16.40 19.82
N CYS A 189 13.32 -16.02 20.51
CA CYS A 189 11.97 -16.47 20.24
C CYS A 189 10.94 -15.39 20.62
N GLN A 190 9.73 -15.57 20.11
CA GLN A 190 8.56 -14.82 20.53
C GLN A 190 7.76 -15.75 21.44
N ALA A 191 7.61 -15.37 22.70
CA ALA A 191 6.84 -16.12 23.68
C ALA A 191 5.37 -15.75 23.61
N ASP A 192 4.47 -16.67 23.96
CA ASP A 192 3.03 -16.42 23.93
C ASP A 192 2.64 -15.50 25.10
N ALA A 193 3.07 -15.87 26.31
CA ALA A 193 3.01 -15.02 27.49
C ALA A 193 4.37 -14.93 28.18
N PHE A 194 4.73 -13.73 28.63
CA PHE A 194 5.89 -13.46 29.46
C PHE A 194 5.44 -12.91 30.81
N ILE A 195 5.85 -13.57 31.89
CA ILE A 195 5.56 -13.19 33.27
C ILE A 195 6.89 -12.74 33.89
N GLU A 196 6.87 -11.57 34.53
CA GLU A 196 8.05 -11.05 35.22
C GLU A 196 8.31 -11.84 36.51
N PRO A 197 9.58 -12.06 36.90
CA PRO A 197 10.79 -11.49 36.32
C PRO A 197 11.38 -12.27 35.12
N ASN A 198 11.21 -13.59 35.03
CA ASN A 198 11.91 -14.45 34.08
C ASN A 198 11.12 -15.69 33.61
N THR A 199 9.79 -15.70 33.73
CA THR A 199 8.96 -16.86 33.38
C THR A 199 8.36 -16.72 31.98
N VAL A 200 8.52 -17.76 31.16
CA VAL A 200 8.10 -17.80 29.76
C VAL A 200 7.10 -18.93 29.55
N LEU A 201 5.94 -18.60 29.02
CA LEU A 201 4.91 -19.58 28.70
C LEU A 201 4.76 -19.73 27.18
N PHE A 202 4.67 -20.98 26.75
CA PHE A 202 4.35 -21.37 25.39
C PHE A 202 3.10 -22.25 25.37
N ALA A 203 2.21 -21.96 24.42
CA ALA A 203 1.06 -22.77 24.05
C ALA A 203 1.39 -23.54 22.76
N ASP A 204 1.87 -24.77 22.91
CA ASP A 204 2.30 -25.60 21.79
C ASP A 204 1.12 -26.39 21.21
N GLY A 205 0.83 -26.19 19.92
CA GLY A 205 -0.15 -27.01 19.19
C GLY A 205 0.36 -28.43 18.98
N ASP A 206 -0.48 -29.44 19.29
CA ASP A 206 -0.09 -30.86 19.33
C ASP A 206 0.48 -31.35 18.00
N TYR A 207 -0.10 -30.90 16.89
CA TYR A 207 0.32 -31.27 15.55
C TYR A 207 1.68 -30.67 15.17
N TRP A 208 1.91 -29.38 15.46
CA TRP A 208 3.09 -28.65 14.97
C TRP A 208 4.37 -28.99 15.74
N HIS A 209 4.23 -29.33 17.01
CA HIS A 209 5.33 -29.66 17.92
C HIS A 209 5.46 -31.17 18.19
N CYS A 210 4.60 -31.99 17.56
CA CYS A 210 4.54 -33.44 17.72
C CYS A 210 4.44 -33.87 19.20
N ASN A 211 3.28 -33.59 19.81
CA ASN A 211 3.00 -34.08 21.15
C ASN A 211 3.27 -35.60 21.24
N PRO A 212 4.23 -36.05 22.08
CA PRO A 212 4.59 -37.46 22.21
C PRO A 212 3.41 -38.37 22.60
N SER A 213 2.41 -37.83 23.30
CA SER A 213 1.20 -38.57 23.71
C SER A 213 0.29 -38.93 22.53
N ILE A 214 0.38 -38.19 21.42
CA ILE A 214 -0.48 -38.37 20.24
C ILE A 214 0.35 -38.87 19.04
N TYR A 215 1.58 -38.35 18.89
CA TYR A 215 2.45 -38.62 17.75
C TYR A 215 3.76 -39.28 18.20
N LYS A 216 3.95 -40.55 17.83
CA LYS A 216 5.19 -41.30 18.15
C LYS A 216 6.41 -40.81 17.36
N LYS A 217 6.21 -40.29 16.14
CA LYS A 217 7.29 -39.78 15.26
C LYS A 217 6.78 -38.58 14.44
N PRO A 218 7.66 -37.61 14.11
CA PRO A 218 7.31 -36.53 13.19
C PRO A 218 7.07 -37.10 11.79
N ARG A 219 5.95 -36.74 11.17
CA ARG A 219 5.54 -37.17 9.83
C ARG A 219 6.02 -36.21 8.74
N THR A 220 6.30 -34.96 9.07
CA THR A 220 6.61 -33.91 8.10
C THR A 220 7.95 -33.22 8.39
N GLU A 221 8.69 -32.81 7.36
CA GLU A 221 9.95 -32.05 7.50
C GLU A 221 9.80 -30.79 8.35
N ALA A 222 8.65 -30.11 8.24
CA ALA A 222 8.33 -28.93 9.05
C ALA A 222 8.33 -29.24 10.55
N GLN A 223 7.78 -30.39 10.95
CA GLN A 223 7.77 -30.82 12.35
C GLN A 223 9.20 -31.08 12.84
N ILE A 224 10.01 -31.81 12.05
CA ILE A 224 11.42 -32.08 12.39
C ILE A 224 12.19 -30.76 12.62
N LYS A 225 11.96 -29.77 11.75
CA LYS A 225 12.59 -28.45 11.86
C LYS A 225 12.11 -27.67 13.09
N ASN A 226 10.82 -27.73 13.41
CA ASN A 226 10.25 -27.10 14.60
C ASN A 226 10.83 -27.70 15.88
N LEU A 227 10.85 -29.03 16.01
CA LEU A 227 11.45 -29.71 17.18
C LEU A 227 12.91 -29.31 17.39
N LYS A 228 13.71 -29.24 16.31
CA LYS A 228 15.11 -28.77 16.39
C LYS A 228 15.17 -27.32 16.87
N ARG A 229 14.27 -26.45 16.37
CA ARG A 229 14.19 -25.04 16.78
C ARG A 229 13.80 -24.88 18.24
N ASP A 230 12.85 -25.68 18.72
CA ASP A 230 12.37 -25.61 20.10
C ASP A 230 13.45 -26.07 21.07
N LYS A 231 14.15 -27.17 20.76
CA LYS A 231 15.32 -27.62 21.55
C LYS A 231 16.40 -26.54 21.65
N LEU A 232 16.72 -25.87 20.55
CA LEU A 232 17.71 -24.78 20.53
C LEU A 232 17.22 -23.55 21.32
N SER A 233 15.94 -23.21 21.20
CA SER A 233 15.35 -22.06 21.91
C SER A 233 15.33 -22.33 23.42
N ASN A 234 14.93 -23.52 23.84
CA ASN A 234 14.89 -23.93 25.24
C ASN A 234 16.29 -23.88 25.87
N ARG A 235 17.31 -24.43 25.20
CA ARG A 235 18.69 -24.37 25.69
C ARG A 235 19.18 -22.95 25.90
N LYS A 236 18.86 -22.03 24.98
CA LYS A 236 19.25 -20.63 25.09
C LYS A 236 18.51 -19.93 26.22
N LEU A 237 17.21 -20.13 26.34
CA LEU A 237 16.41 -19.53 27.41
C LEU A 237 16.86 -20.00 28.80
N ILE A 238 17.14 -21.30 28.96
CA ILE A 238 17.68 -21.85 30.22
C ILE A 238 19.05 -21.25 30.55
N LYS A 239 19.93 -21.12 29.55
CA LYS A 239 21.26 -20.49 29.74
C LYS A 239 21.16 -19.04 30.22
N GLU A 240 20.13 -18.33 29.79
CA GLU A 240 19.86 -16.94 30.17
C GLU A 240 19.05 -16.85 31.49
N GLY A 241 18.76 -17.98 32.15
CA GLY A 241 18.08 -18.01 33.45
C GLY A 241 16.56 -17.88 33.40
N TYR A 242 15.91 -18.18 32.28
CA TYR A 242 14.45 -18.14 32.17
C TYR A 242 13.81 -19.48 32.56
N SER A 243 12.73 -19.41 33.34
CA SER A 243 11.85 -20.55 33.63
C SER A 243 10.90 -20.77 32.46
N ILE A 244 10.92 -21.96 31.86
CA ILE A 244 10.15 -22.28 30.66
C ILE A 244 8.99 -23.20 31.01
N LEU A 245 7.77 -22.77 30.73
CA LEU A 245 6.55 -23.58 30.83
C LEU A 245 5.97 -23.77 29.44
N ARG A 246 5.78 -25.03 29.04
CA ARG A 246 5.14 -25.40 27.77
C ARG A 246 3.88 -26.20 28.06
N PHE A 247 2.77 -25.75 27.52
CA PHE A 247 1.49 -26.43 27.63
C PHE A 247 1.06 -26.94 26.27
N TRP A 248 0.66 -28.21 26.22
CA TRP A 248 0.08 -28.81 25.03
C TRP A 248 -1.37 -28.36 24.85
N GLU A 249 -1.78 -28.22 23.59
CA GLU A 249 -3.17 -27.94 23.22
C GLU A 249 -4.15 -28.92 23.89
N SER A 250 -3.86 -30.22 23.84
CA SER A 250 -4.68 -31.25 24.48
C SER A 250 -4.86 -31.02 25.98
N ASP A 251 -3.81 -30.57 26.65
CA ASP A 251 -3.80 -30.41 28.11
C ASP A 251 -4.57 -29.17 28.51
N LEU A 252 -4.43 -28.07 27.76
CA LEU A 252 -5.21 -26.85 27.99
C LEU A 252 -6.71 -27.05 27.77
N ILE A 253 -7.10 -27.92 26.84
CA ILE A 253 -8.50 -28.23 26.56
C ILE A 253 -9.07 -29.24 27.55
N LYS A 254 -8.35 -30.32 27.86
CA LYS A 254 -8.87 -31.44 28.68
C LYS A 254 -8.62 -31.28 30.17
N ARG A 255 -7.53 -30.63 30.57
CA ARG A 255 -7.03 -30.57 31.96
C ARG A 255 -6.79 -29.13 32.41
N ARG A 256 -7.71 -28.23 32.06
CA ARG A 256 -7.64 -26.79 32.39
C ARG A 256 -7.30 -26.54 33.86
N GLU A 257 -7.94 -27.24 34.78
CA GLU A 257 -7.76 -27.01 36.22
C GLU A 257 -6.37 -27.43 36.72
N GLY A 258 -5.86 -28.58 36.26
CA GLY A 258 -4.50 -29.01 36.58
C GLY A 258 -3.44 -28.04 36.01
N CYS A 259 -3.69 -27.44 34.84
CA CYS A 259 -2.80 -26.41 34.30
C CYS A 259 -2.78 -25.15 35.18
N LYS A 260 -3.93 -24.73 35.73
CA LYS A 260 -4.00 -23.58 36.65
C LYS A 260 -3.18 -23.81 37.92
N GLU A 261 -3.36 -24.97 38.54
CA GLU A 261 -2.63 -25.33 39.76
C GLU A 261 -1.12 -25.33 39.52
N PHE A 262 -0.68 -25.91 38.40
CA PHE A 262 0.73 -25.95 38.03
C PHE A 262 1.31 -24.54 37.82
N ILE A 263 0.60 -23.66 37.12
CA ILE A 263 1.00 -22.26 36.94
C ILE A 263 1.10 -21.55 38.29
N LYS A 264 0.12 -21.76 39.18
CA LYS A 264 0.08 -21.16 40.51
C LYS A 264 1.23 -21.63 41.39
N GLN A 265 1.60 -22.91 41.31
CA GLN A 265 2.71 -23.46 42.09
C GLN A 265 4.08 -22.92 41.65
N LEU A 266 4.25 -22.66 40.35
CA LEU A 266 5.52 -22.21 39.77
C LEU A 266 5.75 -20.70 39.87
N ILE A 267 4.68 -19.91 40.04
CA ILE A 267 4.75 -18.44 40.16
C ILE A 267 4.75 -17.98 41.62
N ARG A 268 4.47 -18.89 42.56
CA ARG A 268 4.59 -18.68 44.00
C ARG A 268 6.04 -18.66 44.46
#